data_AF-A0AAX0M2L1-F1
#
_entry.id   AF-A0AAX0M2L1-F1
#
_cell.length_a   1.000
_cell.length_b   1.000
_cell.length_c   1.000
_cell.angle_alpha   90.00
_cell.angle_beta   90.00
_cell.angle_gamma   90.00
#
_symmetry.space_group_name_H-M   'P 1'
#
loop_
_entity.id
_entity.type
_entity.pdbx_description
1 polymer ?
#
loop_
_entity_poly.entity_id
_entity_poly.type
_entity_poly.pdbx_seq_one_letter_code
_entity_poly.pdbx_strand_id
1 'polypeptide(L)'
;MAFELKDLLTPAASLLAVWLTARFTLNREIRKKELELRVDRLEKLSADCDEVLLQLINYAGGISGLVQSRLLEVTQAQSKTQIPIQALSEYKDLLDDSKWSPDREKGRRCEHGLRFHHYQEWQKWDAIVPKLQNDIYDFFMITRAGEIVKDLKDQGRTQEECEAFVRQLSKWQKDANFLRKQLLDTMSNDFHELTKSKSSSWFRWSYVRSWFKKSGC
;
A
#
# COMPACT_ATOMS: atom_id res chain seq x y z
N MET A 1 -8.21 -43.41 60.05
CA MET A 1 -8.82 -42.99 58.77
C MET A 1 -7.72 -42.93 57.74
N ALA A 2 -7.70 -43.85 56.78
CA ALA A 2 -6.68 -43.90 55.75
C ALA A 2 -6.96 -42.78 54.74
N PHE A 3 -6.10 -41.77 54.71
CA PHE A 3 -6.15 -40.71 53.71
C PHE A 3 -5.63 -41.31 52.40
N GLU A 4 -6.52 -41.66 51.48
CA GLU A 4 -6.14 -42.24 50.19
C GLU A 4 -5.55 -41.13 49.32
N LEU A 5 -4.36 -41.36 48.75
CA LEU A 5 -3.64 -40.41 47.88
C LEU A 5 -4.48 -39.95 46.66
N LYS A 6 -5.50 -40.76 46.31
CA LYS A 6 -6.51 -40.54 45.28
C LYS A 6 -7.46 -39.37 45.61
N ASP A 7 -7.73 -39.13 46.89
CA ASP A 7 -8.61 -38.05 47.37
C ASP A 7 -7.94 -36.67 47.25
N LEU A 8 -6.60 -36.64 47.17
CA LEU A 8 -5.80 -35.42 46.97
C LEU A 8 -5.46 -35.20 45.47
N LEU A 9 -5.28 -36.29 44.72
CA LEU A 9 -4.96 -36.24 43.28
C LEU A 9 -6.14 -35.82 42.41
N THR A 10 -7.36 -36.28 42.72
CA THR A 10 -8.54 -35.98 41.89
C THR A 10 -8.86 -34.48 41.86
N PRO A 11 -8.92 -33.76 43.00
CA PRO A 11 -9.14 -32.31 43.00
C PRO A 11 -8.01 -31.53 42.33
N ALA A 12 -6.75 -31.95 42.55
CA ALA A 12 -5.59 -31.33 41.92
C ALA A 12 -5.60 -31.50 40.39
N ALA A 13 -5.97 -32.68 39.89
CA ALA A 13 -6.11 -32.95 38.47
C ALA A 13 -7.24 -32.13 37.84
N SER A 14 -8.38 -31.99 38.51
CA SER A 14 -9.49 -31.14 38.06
C SER A 14 -9.09 -29.66 37.97
N LEU A 15 -8.39 -29.13 38.98
CA LEU A 15 -7.90 -27.74 38.97
C LEU A 15 -6.87 -27.50 37.86
N LEU A 16 -5.95 -28.44 37.65
CA LEU A 16 -4.99 -28.36 36.54
C LEU A 16 -5.67 -28.44 35.17
N ALA A 17 -6.69 -29.30 35.03
CA ALA A 17 -7.46 -29.40 33.80
C ALA A 17 -8.22 -28.10 33.49
N VAL A 18 -8.88 -27.50 34.49
CA VAL A 18 -9.56 -26.20 34.35
C VAL A 18 -8.56 -25.09 34.01
N TRP A 19 -7.41 -25.05 34.70
CA TRP A 19 -6.37 -24.05 34.44
C TRP A 19 -5.77 -24.17 33.04
N LEU A 20 -5.44 -25.39 32.60
CA LEU A 20 -4.93 -25.65 31.25
C LEU A 20 -5.98 -25.31 30.17
N THR A 21 -7.25 -25.63 30.42
CA THR A 21 -8.35 -25.31 29.50
C THR A 21 -8.53 -23.80 29.38
N ALA A 22 -8.58 -23.08 30.51
CA ALA A 22 -8.65 -21.63 30.53
C ALA A 22 -7.44 -20.99 29.82
N ARG A 23 -6.22 -21.47 30.11
CA ARG A 23 -4.99 -20.99 29.45
C ARG A 23 -5.00 -21.27 27.94
N PHE A 24 -5.51 -22.42 27.51
CA PHE A 24 -5.63 -22.77 26.09
C PHE A 24 -6.65 -21.89 25.38
N THR A 25 -7.83 -21.69 25.98
CA THR A 25 -8.89 -20.82 25.46
C THR A 25 -8.40 -19.38 25.35
N LEU A 26 -7.79 -18.83 26.41
CA LEU A 26 -7.21 -17.48 26.40
C LEU A 26 -6.14 -17.32 25.31
N ASN A 27 -5.19 -18.25 25.20
CA ASN A 27 -4.17 -18.19 24.16
C ASN A 27 -4.77 -18.28 22.74
N ARG A 28 -5.83 -19.07 22.56
CA ARG A 28 -6.53 -19.18 21.28
C ARG A 28 -7.27 -17.89 20.93
N GLU A 29 -7.94 -17.28 21.90
CA GLU A 29 -8.63 -16.00 21.71
C GLU A 29 -7.65 -14.86 21.42
N ILE A 30 -6.53 -14.79 22.14
CA ILE A 30 -5.47 -13.80 21.88
C ILE A 30 -4.94 -13.95 20.46
N ARG A 31 -4.62 -15.18 20.02
CA ARG A 31 -4.16 -15.46 18.65
C ARG A 31 -5.22 -15.12 17.61
N LYS A 32 -6.50 -15.38 17.89
CA LYS A 32 -7.60 -15.04 16.99
C LYS A 32 -7.73 -13.52 16.82
N LYS A 33 -7.72 -12.76 17.93
CA LYS A 33 -7.75 -11.30 17.90
C LYS A 33 -6.53 -10.69 17.22
N GLU A 34 -5.34 -11.25 17.46
CA GLU A 34 -4.12 -10.82 16.78
C GLU A 34 -4.20 -11.05 15.26
N LEU A 35 -4.78 -12.18 14.84
CA LEU A 35 -5.00 -12.47 13.43
C LEU A 35 -6.02 -11.50 12.80
N GLU A 36 -7.15 -11.28 13.46
CA GLU A 36 -8.18 -10.31 13.03
C GLU A 36 -7.56 -8.92 12.86
N LEU A 37 -6.79 -8.43 13.84
CA LEU A 37 -6.11 -7.13 13.75
C LEU A 37 -5.09 -7.05 12.61
N ARG A 38 -4.41 -8.16 12.28
CA ARG A 38 -3.46 -8.18 11.14
C ARG A 38 -4.19 -8.17 9.81
N VAL A 39 -5.30 -8.89 9.71
CA VAL A 39 -6.17 -8.91 8.53
C VAL A 39 -6.75 -7.51 8.29
N ASP A 40 -7.35 -6.89 9.31
CA ASP A 40 -7.94 -5.55 9.20
C ASP A 40 -6.91 -4.50 8.75
N ARG A 41 -5.67 -4.59 9.24
CA ARG A 41 -4.58 -3.71 8.82
C ARG A 41 -4.17 -3.92 7.38
N LEU A 42 -4.08 -5.17 6.93
CA LEU A 42 -3.72 -5.52 5.56
C LEU A 42 -4.81 -5.06 4.58
N GLU A 43 -6.09 -5.29 4.91
CA GLU A 43 -7.24 -4.83 4.12
C GLU A 43 -7.25 -3.30 4.00
N LYS A 44 -7.04 -2.59 5.12
CA LYS A 44 -6.97 -1.13 5.12
C LYS A 44 -5.80 -0.61 4.29
N LEU A 45 -4.61 -1.19 4.45
CA LEU A 45 -3.44 -0.80 3.66
C LEU A 45 -3.69 -1.05 2.17
N SER A 46 -4.31 -2.17 1.82
CA SER A 46 -4.66 -2.53 0.45
C SER A 46 -5.63 -1.53 -0.16
N ALA A 47 -6.73 -1.24 0.52
CA ALA A 47 -7.74 -0.28 0.07
C ALA A 47 -7.15 1.12 -0.09
N ASP A 48 -6.37 1.60 0.88
CA ASP A 48 -5.72 2.92 0.81
C ASP A 48 -4.75 2.97 -0.39
N CYS A 49 -3.92 1.95 -0.60
CA CYS A 49 -2.97 1.90 -1.73
C CYS A 49 -3.69 1.87 -3.08
N ASP A 50 -4.77 1.09 -3.18
CA ASP A 50 -5.58 0.98 -4.39
C ASP A 50 -6.21 2.32 -4.77
N GLU A 51 -6.83 2.98 -3.79
CA GLU A 51 -7.47 4.28 -3.97
C GLU A 51 -6.46 5.34 -4.39
N VAL A 52 -5.31 5.44 -3.72
CA VAL A 52 -4.27 6.42 -4.06
C VAL A 52 -3.73 6.20 -5.46
N LEU A 53 -3.42 4.95 -5.84
CA LEU A 53 -2.91 4.68 -7.19
C LEU A 53 -3.96 4.99 -8.26
N LEU A 54 -5.23 4.69 -7.99
CA LEU A 54 -6.32 5.05 -8.90
C LEU A 54 -6.48 6.57 -9.04
N GLN A 55 -6.41 7.32 -7.94
CA GLN A 55 -6.43 8.78 -7.95
C GLN A 55 -5.26 9.33 -8.77
N LEU A 56 -4.03 8.81 -8.57
CA LEU A 56 -2.85 9.22 -9.33
C LEU A 56 -2.99 8.94 -10.83
N ILE A 57 -3.51 7.77 -11.20
CA ILE A 57 -3.78 7.41 -12.60
C ILE A 57 -4.77 8.39 -13.22
N ASN A 58 -5.89 8.66 -12.54
CA ASN A 58 -6.93 9.56 -13.02
C ASN A 58 -6.42 11.01 -13.12
N TYR A 59 -5.66 11.46 -12.13
CA TYR A 59 -5.06 12.79 -12.11
C TYR A 59 -4.05 12.97 -13.26
N ALA A 60 -3.16 11.99 -13.47
CA ALA A 60 -2.25 11.99 -14.61
C ALA A 60 -3.01 11.97 -15.96
N GLY A 61 -4.14 11.28 -16.02
CA GLY A 61 -5.04 11.28 -17.18
C GLY A 61 -5.67 12.66 -17.42
N GLY A 62 -6.15 13.32 -16.36
CA GLY A 62 -6.69 14.67 -16.40
C GLY A 62 -5.67 15.70 -16.90
N ILE A 63 -4.45 15.67 -16.35
CA ILE A 63 -3.35 16.52 -16.82
C ILE A 63 -3.04 16.23 -18.30
N SER A 64 -2.98 14.95 -18.70
CA SER A 64 -2.70 14.59 -20.09
C SER A 64 -3.75 15.17 -21.04
N GLY A 65 -5.04 15.07 -20.69
CA GLY A 65 -6.14 15.62 -21.47
C GLY A 65 -6.10 17.15 -21.57
N LEU A 66 -5.78 17.83 -20.47
CA LEU A 66 -5.58 19.28 -20.41
C LEU A 66 -4.48 19.71 -21.38
N VAL A 67 -3.30 19.10 -21.28
CA VAL A 67 -2.14 19.45 -22.13
C VAL A 67 -2.46 19.17 -23.60
N GLN A 68 -3.10 18.03 -23.92
CA GLN A 68 -3.52 17.71 -25.28
C GLN A 68 -4.54 18.71 -25.84
N SER A 69 -5.50 19.16 -25.03
CA SER A 69 -6.47 20.17 -25.45
C SER A 69 -5.78 21.47 -25.85
N ARG A 70 -4.78 21.91 -25.07
CA ARG A 70 -4.00 23.11 -25.38
C ARG A 70 -3.13 22.96 -26.61
N LEU A 71 -2.53 21.79 -26.81
CA LEU A 71 -1.79 21.50 -28.04
C LEU A 71 -2.70 21.65 -29.27
N LEU A 72 -3.91 21.11 -29.22
CA LEU A 72 -4.86 21.20 -30.35
C LEU A 72 -5.22 22.64 -30.70
N GLU A 73 -5.48 23.49 -29.72
CA GLU A 73 -5.78 24.92 -29.92
C GLU A 73 -4.62 25.66 -30.61
N VAL A 74 -3.39 25.41 -30.16
CA VAL A 74 -2.18 26.05 -30.74
C VAL A 74 -1.87 25.55 -32.14
N THR A 75 -2.02 24.24 -32.39
CA THR A 75 -1.82 23.65 -33.72
C THR A 75 -2.85 24.17 -34.72
N GLN A 76 -4.13 24.31 -34.32
CA GLN A 76 -5.17 24.88 -35.19
C GLN A 76 -4.92 26.35 -35.53
N ALA A 77 -4.34 27.11 -34.61
CA ALA A 77 -3.96 28.51 -34.83
C ALA A 77 -2.72 28.68 -35.74
N GLN A 78 -2.09 27.60 -36.21
CA GLN A 78 -0.84 27.59 -37.00
C GLN A 78 0.29 28.43 -36.37
N SER A 79 0.25 28.63 -35.06
CA SER A 79 1.19 29.49 -34.36
C SER A 79 2.34 28.63 -33.84
N LYS A 80 3.60 28.98 -34.17
CA LYS A 80 4.80 28.38 -33.53
C LYS A 80 5.03 28.92 -32.11
N THR A 81 3.95 29.27 -31.43
CA THR A 81 4.01 29.98 -30.15
C THR A 81 4.13 28.96 -29.03
N GLN A 82 5.03 29.22 -28.09
CA GLN A 82 5.10 28.45 -26.85
C GLN A 82 3.78 28.58 -26.09
N ILE A 83 3.35 27.50 -25.45
CA ILE A 83 2.17 27.51 -24.58
C ILE A 83 2.61 28.13 -23.25
N PRO A 84 2.04 29.27 -22.81
CA PRO A 84 2.43 29.90 -21.55
C PRO A 84 2.18 28.97 -20.36
N ILE A 85 3.17 28.87 -19.45
CA ILE A 85 3.04 28.06 -18.24
C ILE A 85 1.88 28.54 -17.38
N GLN A 86 1.62 29.84 -17.31
CA GLN A 86 0.49 30.41 -16.54
C GLN A 86 -0.86 29.83 -16.99
N ALA A 87 -1.10 29.73 -18.29
CA ALA A 87 -2.33 29.18 -18.84
C ALA A 87 -2.48 27.67 -18.58
N LEU A 88 -1.37 26.94 -18.46
CA LEU A 88 -1.38 25.52 -18.06
C LEU A 88 -1.65 25.38 -16.55
N SER A 89 -1.01 26.23 -15.73
CA SER A 89 -1.13 26.22 -14.28
C SER A 89 -2.55 26.52 -13.80
N GLU A 90 -3.24 27.50 -14.39
CA GLU A 90 -4.64 27.83 -14.01
C GLU A 90 -5.57 26.60 -14.10
N TYR A 91 -5.42 25.79 -15.14
CA TYR A 91 -6.25 24.59 -15.32
C TYR A 91 -5.80 23.45 -14.42
N LYS A 92 -4.51 23.38 -14.11
CA LYS A 92 -4.00 22.43 -13.11
C LYS A 92 -4.56 22.77 -11.72
N ASP A 93 -4.65 24.06 -11.38
CA ASP A 93 -5.20 24.49 -10.09
C ASP A 93 -6.68 24.09 -9.99
N LEU A 94 -7.46 24.24 -11.06
CA LEU A 94 -8.83 23.71 -11.13
C LEU A 94 -8.90 22.17 -10.94
N LEU A 95 -7.91 21.44 -11.43
CA LEU A 95 -7.81 19.99 -11.23
C LEU A 95 -7.43 19.65 -9.78
N ASP A 96 -6.55 20.43 -9.17
CA ASP A 96 -6.12 20.29 -7.78
C ASP A 96 -7.25 20.58 -6.78
N ASP A 97 -8.16 21.49 -7.14
CA ASP A 97 -9.37 21.80 -6.36
C ASP A 97 -10.51 20.79 -6.58
N SER A 98 -10.36 19.88 -7.54
CA SER A 98 -11.37 18.88 -7.87
C SER A 98 -11.24 17.62 -7.00
N LYS A 99 -12.29 16.79 -7.04
CA LYS A 99 -12.29 15.44 -6.43
C LYS A 99 -11.22 14.49 -6.99
N TRP A 100 -10.55 14.86 -8.08
CA TRP A 100 -9.49 14.06 -8.71
C TRP A 100 -8.09 14.39 -8.16
N SER A 101 -7.99 15.36 -7.27
CA SER A 101 -6.75 15.68 -6.56
C SER A 101 -6.29 14.48 -5.71
N PRO A 102 -5.03 14.02 -5.85
CA PRO A 102 -4.53 12.90 -5.08
C PRO A 102 -4.45 13.21 -3.58
N ASP A 103 -4.97 12.32 -2.74
CA ASP A 103 -4.84 12.44 -1.29
C ASP A 103 -3.39 12.16 -0.85
N ARG A 104 -2.65 13.24 -0.61
CA ARG A 104 -1.24 13.19 -0.24
C ARG A 104 -1.01 12.52 1.11
N GLU A 105 -1.95 12.64 2.05
CA GLU A 105 -1.80 12.02 3.36
C GLU A 105 -2.02 10.51 3.29
N LYS A 106 -3.04 10.04 2.55
CA LYS A 106 -3.20 8.62 2.23
C LYS A 106 -1.96 8.09 1.53
N GLY A 107 -1.44 8.81 0.54
CA GLY A 107 -0.22 8.41 -0.18
C GLY A 107 0.99 8.20 0.75
N ARG A 108 1.21 9.09 1.72
CA ARG A 108 2.27 8.93 2.74
C ARG A 108 2.03 7.74 3.66
N ARG A 109 0.77 7.48 4.05
CA ARG A 109 0.42 6.31 4.87
C ARG A 109 0.65 5.01 4.11
N CYS A 110 0.30 4.96 2.83
CA CYS A 110 0.59 3.83 1.95
C CYS A 110 2.09 3.59 1.83
N GLU A 111 2.86 4.63 1.52
CA GLU A 111 4.31 4.54 1.42
C GLU A 111 4.94 3.99 2.71
N HIS A 112 4.52 4.53 3.86
CA HIS A 112 4.97 4.05 5.16
C HIS A 112 4.56 2.58 5.37
N GLY A 113 3.28 2.24 5.22
CA GLY A 113 2.77 0.89 5.42
C GLY A 113 3.48 -0.14 4.55
N LEU A 114 3.70 0.17 3.28
CA LEU A 114 4.48 -0.67 2.36
C LEU A 114 5.93 -0.78 2.84
N ARG A 115 6.58 0.32 3.21
CA ARG A 115 7.99 0.28 3.66
C ARG A 115 8.20 -0.64 4.85
N PHE A 116 7.25 -0.69 5.78
CA PHE A 116 7.35 -1.51 6.99
C PHE A 116 6.87 -2.95 6.82
N HIS A 117 5.89 -3.20 5.96
CA HIS A 117 5.24 -4.51 5.85
C HIS A 117 5.50 -5.25 4.52
N HIS A 118 5.76 -4.52 3.44
CA HIS A 118 5.90 -5.03 2.06
C HIS A 118 7.04 -4.28 1.33
N TYR A 119 8.29 -4.49 1.78
CA TYR A 119 9.43 -3.67 1.35
C TYR A 119 9.72 -3.75 -0.15
N GLN A 120 9.51 -4.91 -0.79
CA GLN A 120 9.72 -5.07 -2.24
C GLN A 120 8.72 -4.25 -3.04
N GLU A 121 7.47 -4.20 -2.57
CA GLU A 121 6.39 -3.41 -3.13
C GLU A 121 6.65 -1.93 -2.92
N TRP A 122 7.17 -1.54 -1.75
CA TRP A 122 7.60 -0.17 -1.48
C TRP A 122 8.68 0.30 -2.45
N GLN A 123 9.66 -0.53 -2.81
CA GLN A 123 10.68 -0.14 -3.80
C GLN A 123 10.08 0.20 -5.17
N LYS A 124 9.05 -0.55 -5.58
CA LYS A 124 8.32 -0.27 -6.83
C LYS A 124 7.49 1.01 -6.71
N TRP A 125 6.84 1.21 -5.56
CA TRP A 125 6.12 2.44 -5.25
C TRP A 125 7.04 3.67 -5.32
N ASP A 126 8.20 3.62 -4.65
CA ASP A 126 9.19 4.68 -4.56
C ASP A 126 9.82 5.02 -5.93
N ALA A 127 9.92 4.03 -6.82
CA ALA A 127 10.38 4.25 -8.19
C ALA A 127 9.35 4.97 -9.08
N ILE A 128 8.05 4.89 -8.75
CA ILE A 128 6.94 5.34 -9.60
C ILE A 128 6.32 6.63 -9.07
N VAL A 129 5.80 6.61 -7.85
CA VAL A 129 4.92 7.66 -7.31
C VAL A 129 5.66 8.99 -7.11
N PRO A 130 6.84 9.04 -6.45
CA PRO A 130 7.61 10.27 -6.33
C PRO A 130 8.05 10.84 -7.69
N LYS A 131 8.40 9.95 -8.62
CA LYS A 131 8.89 10.37 -9.94
C LYS A 131 7.79 11.03 -10.77
N LEU A 132 6.57 10.48 -10.76
CA LEU A 132 5.40 11.13 -11.35
C LEU A 132 5.17 12.54 -10.78
N GLN A 133 5.23 12.69 -9.45
CA GLN A 133 5.04 14.01 -8.81
C GLN A 133 6.13 15.00 -9.22
N ASN A 134 7.39 14.56 -9.25
CA ASN A 134 8.52 15.38 -9.68
C ASN A 134 8.37 15.82 -11.13
N ASP A 135 8.01 14.91 -12.04
CA ASP A 135 7.83 15.22 -13.45
C ASP A 135 6.71 16.27 -13.66
N ILE A 136 5.61 16.17 -12.89
CA ILE A 136 4.55 17.18 -12.91
C ILE A 136 5.07 18.53 -12.40
N TYR A 137 5.79 18.56 -11.27
CA TYR A 137 6.32 19.80 -10.72
C TYR A 137 7.30 20.47 -11.67
N ASP A 138 8.15 19.68 -12.32
CA ASP A 138 9.13 20.19 -13.26
C ASP A 138 8.45 20.73 -14.53
N PHE A 139 7.45 20.03 -15.07
CA PHE A 139 6.70 20.48 -16.24
C PHE A 139 5.98 21.81 -15.99
N PHE A 140 5.26 21.93 -14.88
CA PHE A 140 4.52 23.14 -14.49
C PHE A 140 5.41 24.22 -13.81
N MET A 141 6.72 23.98 -13.72
CA MET A 141 7.68 24.88 -13.08
C MET A 141 7.30 25.26 -11.63
N ILE A 142 6.69 24.33 -10.91
CA ILE A 142 6.27 24.51 -9.52
C ILE A 142 7.52 24.64 -8.65
N THR A 143 7.56 25.69 -7.82
CA THR A 143 8.66 25.90 -6.87
C THR A 143 8.46 24.97 -5.67
N ARG A 144 9.48 24.18 -5.32
CA ARG A 144 9.41 23.28 -4.16
C ARG A 144 9.76 24.03 -2.87
N ALA A 145 9.34 23.49 -1.73
CA ALA A 145 9.69 24.06 -0.43
C ALA A 145 11.22 24.07 -0.26
N GLY A 146 11.78 25.24 0.01
CA GLY A 146 13.24 25.44 0.15
C GLY A 146 13.96 25.82 -1.15
N GLU A 147 13.28 25.89 -2.29
CA GLU A 147 13.83 26.39 -3.55
C GLU A 147 13.60 27.90 -3.73
N ILE A 148 14.44 28.55 -4.54
CA ILE A 148 14.24 29.93 -4.96
C ILE A 148 13.01 29.98 -5.87
N VAL A 149 12.11 30.93 -5.61
CA VAL A 149 10.89 31.15 -6.41
C VAL A 149 11.26 31.36 -7.87
N LYS A 150 10.75 30.48 -8.74
CA LYS A 150 10.94 30.58 -10.19
C LYS A 150 10.08 31.71 -10.73
N ASP A 151 10.68 32.61 -11.49
CA ASP A 151 9.92 33.60 -12.26
C ASP A 151 9.24 32.91 -13.45
N LEU A 152 7.91 32.92 -13.45
CA LEU A 152 7.08 32.29 -14.49
C LEU A 152 6.78 33.24 -15.65
N LYS A 153 7.21 34.50 -15.56
CA LYS A 153 6.96 35.50 -16.61
C LYS A 153 7.68 35.09 -17.89
N ASP A 154 6.94 35.11 -19.00
CA ASP A 154 7.40 34.72 -20.34
C ASP A 154 7.89 33.26 -20.46
N GLN A 155 7.63 32.42 -19.44
CA GLN A 155 7.92 30.98 -19.51
C GLN A 155 6.80 30.25 -20.25
N GLY A 156 7.20 29.35 -21.14
CA GLY A 156 6.28 28.52 -21.90
C GLY A 156 6.87 27.16 -22.23
N ARG A 157 6.00 26.27 -22.72
CA ARG A 157 6.38 24.95 -23.22
C ARG A 157 6.26 24.89 -24.73
N THR A 158 7.20 24.22 -25.38
CA THR A 158 7.07 23.91 -26.80
C THR A 158 6.08 22.77 -27.01
N GLN A 159 5.65 22.59 -28.25
CA GLN A 159 4.79 21.47 -28.63
C GLN A 159 5.48 20.13 -28.33
N GLU A 160 6.77 20.01 -28.65
CA GLU A 160 7.55 18.79 -28.43
C GLU A 160 7.66 18.44 -26.94
N GLU A 161 7.87 19.44 -26.07
CA GLU A 161 7.89 19.23 -24.62
C GLU A 161 6.54 18.75 -24.09
N CYS A 162 5.44 19.34 -24.57
CA CYS A 162 4.09 18.94 -24.19
C CYS A 162 3.77 17.51 -24.65
N GLU A 163 4.11 17.16 -25.90
CA GLU A 163 3.94 15.80 -26.42
C GLU A 163 4.79 14.77 -25.66
N ALA A 164 6.04 15.11 -25.35
CA ALA A 164 6.93 14.25 -24.57
C ALA A 164 6.35 14.03 -23.16
N PHE A 165 5.88 15.09 -22.51
CA PHE A 165 5.27 15.03 -21.19
C PHE A 165 4.00 14.17 -21.18
N VAL A 166 3.12 14.33 -22.17
CA VAL A 166 1.92 13.49 -22.32
C VAL A 166 2.27 12.01 -22.51
N ARG A 167 3.29 11.69 -23.32
CA ARG A 167 3.78 10.31 -23.49
C ARG A 167 4.32 9.76 -22.17
N GLN A 168 5.04 10.58 -21.41
CA GLN A 168 5.57 10.21 -20.10
C GLN A 168 4.45 9.96 -19.08
N LEU A 169 3.42 10.81 -19.01
CA LEU A 169 2.24 10.58 -18.17
C LEU A 169 1.48 9.30 -18.55
N SER A 170 1.36 8.99 -19.85
CA SER A 170 0.75 7.74 -20.29
C SER A 170 1.56 6.50 -19.84
N LYS A 171 2.89 6.59 -19.89
CA LYS A 171 3.76 5.54 -19.34
C LYS A 171 3.54 5.40 -17.84
N TRP A 172 3.48 6.51 -17.11
CA TRP A 172 3.23 6.50 -15.68
C TRP A 172 1.89 5.88 -15.29
N GLN A 173 0.82 6.19 -16.03
CA GLN A 173 -0.49 5.56 -15.80
C GLN A 173 -0.43 4.04 -15.95
N LYS A 174 0.30 3.54 -16.96
CA LYS A 174 0.49 2.10 -17.16
C LYS A 174 1.28 1.47 -16.02
N ASP A 175 2.41 2.09 -15.64
CA ASP A 175 3.28 1.61 -14.57
C ASP A 175 2.55 1.60 -13.21
N ALA A 176 1.79 2.67 -12.90
CA ALA A 176 0.96 2.76 -11.70
C ALA A 176 -0.17 1.73 -11.68
N ASN A 177 -0.84 1.50 -12.82
CA ASN A 177 -1.88 0.47 -12.91
C ASN A 177 -1.31 -0.95 -12.79
N PHE A 178 -0.10 -1.19 -13.31
CA PHE A 178 0.60 -2.45 -13.11
C PHE A 178 0.95 -2.65 -11.63
N LEU A 179 1.53 -1.65 -10.97
CA LEU A 179 1.81 -1.68 -9.54
C LEU A 179 0.55 -1.94 -8.72
N ARG A 180 -0.56 -1.26 -9.03
CA ARG A 180 -1.86 -1.44 -8.39
C ARG A 180 -2.31 -2.90 -8.42
N LYS A 181 -2.29 -3.53 -9.60
CA LYS A 181 -2.64 -4.95 -9.75
C LYS A 181 -1.71 -5.86 -8.96
N GLN A 182 -0.39 -5.62 -9.03
CA GLN A 182 0.57 -6.40 -8.26
C GLN A 182 0.36 -6.29 -6.75
N LEU A 183 0.09 -5.10 -6.23
CA LEU A 183 -0.18 -4.88 -4.81
C LEU A 183 -1.42 -5.64 -4.35
N LEU A 184 -2.50 -5.59 -5.13
CA LEU A 184 -3.72 -6.34 -4.84
C LEU A 184 -3.47 -7.85 -4.83
N ASP A 185 -2.72 -8.36 -5.81
CA ASP A 185 -2.38 -9.78 -5.88
C ASP A 185 -1.50 -10.22 -4.69
N THR A 186 -0.45 -9.45 -4.36
CA THR A 186 0.41 -9.72 -3.20
C THR A 186 -0.39 -9.71 -1.90
N MET A 187 -1.19 -8.67 -1.66
CA MET A 187 -1.97 -8.55 -0.43
C MET A 187 -3.09 -9.60 -0.34
N SER A 188 -3.67 -10.02 -1.46
CA SER A 188 -4.59 -11.15 -1.51
C SER A 188 -3.92 -12.46 -1.14
N ASN A 189 -2.68 -12.69 -1.60
CA ASN A 189 -1.90 -13.86 -1.21
C ASN A 189 -1.55 -13.83 0.29
N ASP A 190 -1.13 -12.68 0.80
CA ASP A 190 -0.84 -12.49 2.23
C ASP A 190 -2.10 -12.74 3.09
N PHE A 191 -3.26 -12.28 2.65
CA PHE A 191 -4.54 -12.59 3.29
C PHE A 191 -4.82 -14.10 3.30
N HIS A 192 -4.59 -14.77 2.17
CA HIS A 192 -4.76 -16.22 2.09
C HIS A 192 -3.80 -16.98 3.01
N GLU A 193 -2.53 -16.55 3.09
CA GLU A 193 -1.55 -17.16 3.99
C GLU A 193 -1.88 -16.93 5.47
N LEU A 194 -2.35 -15.73 5.83
CA LEU A 194 -2.77 -15.39 7.19
C LEU A 194 -3.98 -16.23 7.63
N THR A 195 -4.93 -16.46 6.72
CA THR A 195 -6.16 -17.21 6.99
C THR A 195 -5.98 -18.73 6.88
N LYS A 196 -4.90 -19.21 6.24
CA LYS A 196 -4.57 -20.63 6.17
C LYS A 196 -4.22 -21.14 7.57
N SER A 197 -5.05 -22.03 8.11
CA SER A 197 -4.82 -22.58 9.45
C SER A 197 -3.42 -23.20 9.53
N LYS A 198 -2.55 -22.68 10.41
CA LYS A 198 -1.36 -23.44 10.83
C LYS A 198 -1.86 -24.71 11.49
N SER A 199 -1.81 -25.83 10.75
CA SER A 199 -2.05 -27.17 11.28
C SER A 199 -1.29 -27.29 12.60
N SER A 200 -2.04 -27.54 13.67
CA SER A 200 -1.53 -27.58 15.03
C SER A 200 -0.36 -28.55 15.12
N SER A 201 0.83 -28.04 15.40
CA SER A 201 2.04 -28.82 15.70
C SER A 201 1.97 -29.64 17.00
N TRP A 202 0.75 -29.86 17.53
CA TRP A 202 0.42 -30.78 18.61
C TRP A 202 0.91 -32.20 18.31
N PHE A 203 0.92 -32.62 17.04
CA PHE A 203 1.29 -33.99 16.65
C PHE A 203 2.80 -34.29 16.76
N ARG A 204 3.66 -33.31 17.08
CA ARG A 204 5.10 -33.57 17.29
C ARG A 204 5.47 -34.00 18.71
N TRP A 205 4.58 -33.90 19.70
CA TRP A 205 4.86 -34.34 21.07
C TRP A 205 4.58 -35.83 21.32
N SER A 206 3.86 -36.53 20.43
CA SER A 206 3.62 -37.97 20.57
C SER A 206 4.85 -38.82 20.22
N TYR A 207 5.82 -38.29 19.47
CA TYR A 207 7.04 -39.02 19.07
C TYR A 207 8.17 -39.01 20.11
N VAL A 208 8.11 -38.17 21.15
CA VAL A 208 9.13 -38.16 22.22
C VAL A 208 8.83 -39.19 23.31
N ARG A 209 7.59 -39.70 23.41
CA ARG A 209 7.23 -40.74 24.40
C ARG A 209 7.56 -42.18 23.99
N SER A 210 7.89 -42.45 22.73
CA SER A 210 8.30 -43.81 22.32
C SER A 210 9.78 -44.12 22.58
N TRP A 211 10.61 -43.11 22.85
CA TRP A 211 12.04 -43.29 23.14
C TRP A 211 12.33 -43.70 24.59
N PHE A 212 11.41 -43.48 25.53
CA PHE A 212 11.57 -43.89 26.94
C PHE A 212 11.01 -45.29 27.26
N LYS A 213 10.68 -46.10 26.25
CA LYS A 213 10.19 -47.49 26.43
C LYS A 213 11.17 -48.56 25.94
N LYS A 214 12.48 -48.27 25.96
CA LYS A 214 13.54 -49.29 25.89
C LYS A 214 14.57 -49.07 26.98
N SER A 215 14.19 -49.41 28.21
CA SER A 215 15.13 -49.66 29.30
C SER A 215 14.47 -50.62 30.28
N GLY A 216 14.97 -51.86 30.37
CA GLY A 216 14.73 -52.73 31.52
C GLY A 216 14.19 -54.12 31.20
N CYS A 217 15.13 -55.07 31.19
CA CYS A 217 15.00 -56.53 31.37
C CYS A 217 14.45 -57.37 30.21
#